data_AF-A0A5K0WVS0-F1
#
_entry.id   AF-A0A5K0WVS0-F1
#
_cell.length_a   1.000
_cell.length_b   1.000
_cell.length_c   1.000
_cell.angle_alpha   90.00
_cell.angle_beta   90.00
_cell.angle_gamma   90.00
#
_symmetry.space_group_name_H-M   'P 1'
#
loop_
_entity.id
_entity.type
_entity.pdbx_description
1 polymer ?
#
loop_
_entity_poly.entity_id
_entity_poly.type
_entity_poly.pdbx_seq_one_letter_code
_entity_poly.pdbx_strand_id
1 'polypeptide(L)'
;GAVENVLERSSHVQLADQSIVPLDETCRQLILLKLLEMSSKGLRCLGMAFKDDLGEFAEYHAESHPSHKKLLDPANYSAIESNLVFVGVVGLR
;
A
#
# COMPACT_ATOMS: atom_id res chain seq x y z
N GLY A 1 -5.40 1.94 3.54
CA GLY A 1 -6.51 2.24 2.60
C GLY A 1 -7.51 1.10 2.52
N ALA A 2 -8.41 1.12 1.54
CA ALA A 2 -9.21 -0.06 1.20
C ALA A 2 -8.27 -1.17 0.72
N VAL A 3 -8.44 -2.40 1.22
CA VAL A 3 -7.47 -3.49 1.03
C VAL A 3 -7.27 -3.78 -0.46
N GLU A 4 -8.35 -3.93 -1.22
CA GLU A 4 -8.29 -4.24 -2.67
C GLU A 4 -7.54 -3.17 -3.46
N ASN A 5 -7.83 -1.89 -3.18
CA ASN A 5 -7.21 -0.76 -3.89
C ASN A 5 -5.73 -0.56 -3.51
N VAL A 6 -5.35 -0.89 -2.27
CA VAL A 6 -3.93 -0.88 -1.87
C VAL A 6 -3.21 -2.07 -2.51
N LEU A 7 -3.85 -3.24 -2.56
CA LEU A 7 -3.28 -4.46 -3.14
C LEU A 7 -3.06 -4.30 -4.66
N GLU A 8 -4.02 -3.71 -5.38
CA GLU A 8 -3.90 -3.41 -6.82
C GLU A 8 -2.68 -2.54 -7.13
N ARG A 9 -2.40 -1.55 -6.28
CA ARG A 9 -1.25 -0.62 -6.42
C ARG A 9 0.07 -1.16 -5.84
N SER A 10 0.04 -2.36 -5.26
CA SER A 10 1.22 -3.02 -4.69
C SER A 10 1.87 -3.95 -5.70
N SER A 11 3.20 -3.91 -5.79
CA SER A 11 4.01 -4.80 -6.63
C SER A 11 4.77 -5.84 -5.83
N HIS A 12 4.98 -5.59 -4.54
CA HIS A 12 5.72 -6.46 -3.64
C HIS A 12 4.93 -6.69 -2.35
N VAL A 13 5.33 -7.70 -1.58
CA VAL A 13 4.80 -8.00 -0.25
C VAL A 13 5.94 -8.23 0.73
N GLN A 14 5.79 -7.73 1.95
CA GLN A 14 6.71 -7.97 3.05
C GLN A 14 6.23 -9.20 3.85
N LEU A 15 7.10 -10.18 4.00
CA LEU A 15 6.86 -11.37 4.81
C LEU A 15 7.19 -11.10 6.29
N ALA A 16 6.80 -12.03 7.17
CA ALA A 16 7.01 -11.90 8.61
C ALA A 16 8.50 -11.88 9.01
N ASP A 17 9.38 -12.41 8.16
CA ASP A 17 10.84 -12.34 8.30
C ASP A 17 11.43 -11.01 7.81
N GLN A 18 10.58 -10.04 7.46
CA GLN A 18 10.91 -8.74 6.88
C GLN A 18 11.48 -8.80 5.45
N SER A 19 11.53 -9.97 4.81
CA SER A 19 11.91 -10.07 3.41
C SER A 19 10.83 -9.47 2.51
N ILE A 20 11.28 -8.80 1.44
CA ILE A 20 10.39 -8.22 0.42
C ILE A 20 10.46 -9.13 -0.80
N VAL A 21 9.31 -9.68 -1.17
CA VAL A 21 9.18 -10.58 -2.33
C VAL A 21 8.15 -10.03 -3.32
N PRO A 22 8.25 -10.35 -4.62
CA PRO A 22 7.24 -9.99 -5.60
C PRO A 22 5.85 -10.48 -5.19
N LEU A 23 4.84 -9.66 -5.42
CA LEU A 23 3.45 -10.00 -5.12
C LEU A 23 2.84 -10.80 -6.27
N ASP A 24 2.93 -12.13 -6.17
CA ASP A 24 2.34 -13.06 -7.13
C ASP A 24 0.81 -13.16 -7.00
N GLU A 25 0.14 -13.62 -8.06
CA GLU A 25 -1.32 -13.79 -8.10
C GLU A 25 -1.85 -14.72 -7.00
N THR A 26 -1.11 -15.78 -6.68
CA THR A 26 -1.47 -16.68 -5.58
C THR A 26 -1.46 -15.95 -4.23
N CYS A 27 -0.46 -15.10 -3.98
CA CYS A 27 -0.40 -14.28 -2.78
C CYS A 27 -1.56 -13.29 -2.72
N ARG A 28 -1.90 -12.64 -3.85
CA ARG A 28 -3.06 -11.74 -3.94
C ARG A 28 -4.37 -12.45 -3.57
N GLN A 29 -4.60 -13.63 -4.14
CA GLN A 29 -5.81 -14.40 -3.85
C GLN A 29 -5.90 -14.80 -2.37
N LEU A 30 -4.79 -15.22 -1.76
CA LEU A 30 -4.77 -15.57 -0.33
C LEU A 30 -5.12 -14.36 0.56
N ILE A 31 -4.61 -13.17 0.23
CA ILE A 31 -4.93 -11.94 0.95
C ILE A 31 -6.42 -11.60 0.83
N LEU A 32 -6.98 -11.70 -0.38
CA LEU A 32 -8.42 -11.44 -0.62
C LEU A 32 -9.33 -12.44 0.10
N LEU A 33 -8.94 -13.72 0.16
CA LEU A 33 -9.67 -14.72 0.95
C LEU A 33 -9.65 -14.36 2.43
N LYS A 34 -8.50 -13.91 2.96
CA LYS A 34 -8.40 -13.52 4.37
C LYS A 34 -9.21 -12.26 4.68
N LEU A 35 -9.22 -11.30 3.74
CA LEU A 35 -10.09 -10.12 3.80
C LEU A 35 -11.56 -10.51 3.91
N LEU A 36 -12.03 -11.45 3.07
CA LEU A 36 -13.42 -11.91 3.10
C LEU A 36 -13.77 -12.56 4.45
N GLU A 37 -12.87 -13.40 4.97
CA GLU A 37 -13.05 -14.01 6.30
C GLU A 37 -13.17 -12.96 7.41
N MET A 38 -12.30 -11.94 7.40
CA MET A 38 -12.34 -10.87 8.40
C MET A 38 -13.58 -9.97 8.25
N SER A 39 -13.94 -9.62 7.02
CA SER A 39 -15.11 -8.81 6.72
C SER A 39 -16.41 -9.51 7.12
N SER A 40 -16.50 -10.83 6.94
CA SER A 40 -17.66 -11.63 7.39
C SER A 40 -17.91 -11.57 8.90
N LYS A 41 -16.89 -11.24 9.69
CA LYS A 41 -16.99 -11.05 11.15
C LYS A 41 -17.43 -9.62 11.53
N GLY A 42 -17.80 -8.79 10.55
CA GLY A 42 -18.21 -7.40 10.73
C GLY A 42 -17.04 -6.44 10.98
N LEU A 43 -15.81 -6.85 10.67
CA LEU A 43 -14.62 -6.01 10.89
C LEU A 43 -14.38 -5.05 9.73
N ARG A 44 -14.10 -3.79 10.04
CA ARG A 44 -13.62 -2.82 9.05
C ARG A 44 -12.15 -3.14 8.75
N CYS A 45 -11.89 -3.68 7.57
CA CYS A 45 -10.56 -4.08 7.15
C CYS A 45 -9.82 -2.94 6.44
N LEU A 46 -8.57 -2.70 6.83
CA LEU A 46 -7.69 -1.72 6.21
C LEU A 46 -6.41 -2.40 5.71
N GLY A 47 -6.03 -2.08 4.47
CA GLY A 47 -4.78 -2.53 3.88
C GLY A 47 -3.66 -1.55 4.19
N MET A 48 -2.52 -2.09 4.60
CA MET A 48 -1.31 -1.34 4.91
C MET A 48 -0.23 -1.71 3.90
N ALA A 49 0.37 -0.69 3.30
CA ALA A 49 1.51 -0.80 2.40
C ALA A 49 2.38 0.44 2.57
N PHE A 50 3.67 0.31 2.28
CA PHE A 50 4.60 1.44 2.26
C PHE A 50 5.32 1.49 0.92
N LYS A 51 5.92 2.64 0.64
CA LYS A 51 6.78 2.83 -0.52
C LYS A 51 8.22 2.86 -0.04
N ASP A 52 9.01 1.90 -0.51
CA ASP A 52 10.43 1.80 -0.17
C ASP A 52 11.25 2.81 -1.00
N ASP A 53 11.02 2.84 -2.32
CA ASP A 53 11.65 3.81 -3.21
C ASP A 53 10.83 5.11 -3.32
N LEU A 54 11.27 6.12 -2.56
CA LEU A 54 10.68 7.45 -2.52
C LEU A 54 11.09 8.33 -3.72
N GLY A 55 12.13 7.96 -4.47
CA GLY A 55 12.64 8.70 -5.63
C GLY A 55 12.76 10.21 -5.38
N GLU A 56 11.97 10.99 -6.10
CA GLU A 56 11.92 12.46 -6.06
C GLU A 56 11.49 13.06 -4.70
N PHE A 57 10.98 12.22 -3.79
CA PHE A 57 10.56 12.60 -2.45
C PHE A 57 11.56 12.19 -1.37
N ALA A 58 12.65 11.49 -1.72
CA ALA A 58 13.68 11.08 -0.76
C ALA A 58 14.33 12.30 -0.04
N GLU A 59 14.48 13.41 -0.77
CA GLU A 59 15.03 14.67 -0.25
C GLU A 59 13.94 15.70 0.11
N TYR A 60 12.67 15.29 0.18
CA TYR A 60 11.57 16.20 0.50
C TYR A 60 11.63 16.61 1.99
N HIS A 61 12.05 17.85 2.25
CA HIS A 61 12.24 18.39 3.60
C HIS A 61 11.35 19.60 3.92
N ALA A 62 10.90 20.35 2.92
CA ALA A 62 10.12 21.57 3.09
C ALA A 62 9.23 21.87 1.87
N GLU A 63 8.30 22.81 2.03
CA GLU A 63 7.37 23.27 0.98
C GLU A 63 8.10 23.95 -0.20
N SER A 64 9.36 24.35 -0.02
CA SER A 64 10.22 24.89 -1.07
C SER A 64 10.70 23.83 -2.08
N HIS A 65 10.52 22.54 -1.79
CA HIS A 65 10.97 21.46 -2.66
C HIS A 65 10.15 21.42 -3.96
N PRO A 66 10.77 21.21 -5.15
CA PRO A 66 10.05 21.17 -6.43
C PRO A 66 8.93 20.12 -6.46
N SER A 67 9.14 18.97 -5.82
CA SER A 67 8.15 17.90 -5.70
C SER A 67 6.95 18.27 -4.80
N HIS A 68 7.02 19.33 -4.00
CA HIS A 68 5.89 19.79 -3.17
C HIS A 68 4.64 20.07 -4.02
N LYS A 69 4.82 20.68 -5.19
CA LYS A 69 3.70 20.97 -6.11
C LYS A 69 2.96 19.72 -6.55
N LYS A 70 3.64 18.57 -6.67
CA LYS A 70 3.01 17.30 -7.02
C LYS A 70 2.13 16.75 -5.88
N LEU A 71 2.49 17.04 -4.62
CA LEU A 71 1.70 16.67 -3.44
C LEU A 71 0.48 17.57 -3.24
N LEU A 72 0.43 18.75 -3.86
CA LEU A 72 -0.74 19.63 -3.77
C LEU A 72 -1.89 19.21 -4.70
N ASP A 73 -1.58 18.44 -5.74
CA ASP A 73 -2.56 18.00 -6.73
C ASP A 73 -2.99 16.54 -6.48
N PRO A 74 -4.24 16.31 -6.03
CA PRO A 74 -4.76 14.97 -5.75
C PRO A 74 -4.73 14.02 -6.94
N ALA A 75 -4.70 14.52 -8.18
CA ALA A 75 -4.61 13.69 -9.37
C ALA A 75 -3.31 12.86 -9.39
N ASN A 76 -2.25 13.34 -8.73
CA ASN A 76 -0.95 12.65 -8.68
C ASN A 76 -0.89 11.55 -7.61
N TYR A 77 -1.82 11.50 -6.65
CA TYR A 77 -1.72 10.58 -5.51
C TYR A 77 -1.72 9.12 -5.93
N SER A 78 -2.51 8.75 -6.94
CA SER A 78 -2.52 7.38 -7.46
C SER A 78 -1.14 6.98 -8.01
N ALA A 79 -0.50 7.87 -8.77
CA ALA A 79 0.82 7.65 -9.33
C ALA A 79 1.92 7.64 -8.25
N ILE A 80 1.82 8.51 -7.24
CA ILE A 80 2.76 8.56 -6.11
C ILE A 80 2.65 7.27 -5.29
N GLU A 81 1.43 6.84 -4.97
CA GLU A 81 1.09 5.62 -4.24
C GLU A 81 1.02 4.38 -5.15
N SER A 82 1.88 4.29 -6.17
CA SER A 82 2.04 3.11 -7.03
C SER A 82 3.35 2.37 -6.73
N ASN A 83 3.39 1.06 -7.05
CA ASN A 83 4.51 0.15 -6.79
C ASN A 83 4.84 0.01 -5.30
N LEU A 84 3.81 -0.19 -4.49
CA LEU A 84 3.94 -0.30 -3.04
C LEU A 84 4.38 -1.71 -2.61
N VAL A 85 4.97 -1.77 -1.41
CA VAL A 85 5.24 -3.01 -0.66
C VAL A 85 4.09 -3.23 0.31
N PHE A 86 3.28 -4.25 0.05
CA PHE A 86 2.16 -4.63 0.89
C PHE A 86 2.66 -5.27 2.20
N VAL A 87 2.18 -4.80 3.34
CA VAL A 87 2.60 -5.31 4.66
C VAL A 87 1.55 -6.21 5.27
N GLY A 88 0.29 -5.84 5.16
CA GLY A 88 -0.78 -6.63 5.77
C GLY A 88 -2.15 -5.97 5.80
N VAL A 89 -3.06 -6.67 6.44
CA VAL A 89 -4.45 -6.25 6.66
C VAL A 89 -4.70 -6.17 8.16
N VAL A 90 -5.32 -5.08 8.60
CA VAL A 90 -5.80 -4.92 9.97
C VAL A 90 -7.31 -4.86 9.99
N GLY A 91 -7.93 -5.52 10.97
CA GLY A 91 -9.38 -5.51 11.18
C GLY A 91 -9.71 -4.69 12.42
N LEU A 92 -10.55 -3.67 12.23
CA LEU A 92 -11.07 -2.84 13.32
C LEU A 92 -12.50 -3.30 13.66
N ARG A 93 -12.83 -3.29 14.95
CA ARG A 93 -14.17 -3.60 15.46
C ARG A 93 -14.81 -2.36 16.06
#